data_AF-A0A962WYD3-F1
#
_entry.id   AF-A0A962WYD3-F1
#
_cell.length_a   1.000
_cell.length_b   1.000
_cell.length_c   1.000
_cell.angle_alpha   90.00
_cell.angle_beta   90.00
_cell.angle_gamma   90.00
#
_symmetry.space_group_name_H-M   'P 1'
#
loop_
_entity.id
_entity.type
_entity.pdbx_description
1 polymer ?
#
loop_
_entity_poly.entity_id
_entity_poly.type
_entity_poly.pdbx_seq_one_letter_code
_entity_poly.pdbx_strand_id
1 'polypeptide(L)'
;MEKEDLLALARTTMPFGKYAGRLLIDLPEPYLLWFEKKGFPNGKLGGLMQLSLDIKRNGLTGLLQPLKNTQDGTARAMVMTPKEFLTMLDNTPEAVSFDQLIKTIDSHYRYTPGQFSNGLGDERIVNESGVNEGSCKLFAFARLHKLNKAQTLACFGRYYREDVLGHPHDDNHRNIRTFMKYGWDGIEFDSIILNEYV
;
A
#
# COMPACT_ATOMS: atom_id res chain seq x y z
N MET A 1 -27.40 -15.34 10.04
CA MET A 1 -26.20 -14.83 9.35
C MET A 1 -25.06 -15.08 10.30
N GLU A 2 -24.22 -16.06 9.98
CA GLU A 2 -23.14 -16.45 10.88
C GLU A 2 -21.95 -15.49 10.73
N LYS A 3 -21.21 -15.25 11.82
CA LYS A 3 -19.99 -14.43 11.82
C LYS A 3 -18.99 -14.92 10.77
N GLU A 4 -18.92 -16.24 10.57
CA GLU A 4 -18.05 -16.86 9.58
C GLU A 4 -18.40 -16.48 8.13
N ASP A 5 -19.66 -16.25 7.81
CA ASP A 5 -20.09 -15.89 6.46
C ASP A 5 -19.71 -14.45 6.12
N LEU A 6 -19.82 -13.54 7.08
CA LEU A 6 -19.36 -12.15 6.92
C LEU A 6 -17.84 -12.08 6.73
N LEU A 7 -17.08 -12.89 7.48
CA LEU A 7 -15.64 -13.00 7.33
C LEU A 7 -15.27 -13.64 5.98
N ALA A 8 -15.96 -14.72 5.59
CA ALA A 8 -15.74 -15.37 4.31
C ALA A 8 -16.06 -14.42 3.15
N LEU A 9 -17.13 -13.62 3.25
CA LEU A 9 -17.49 -12.61 2.27
C LEU A 9 -16.41 -11.54 2.10
N ALA A 10 -15.84 -11.07 3.21
CA ALA A 10 -14.79 -10.05 3.21
C ALA A 10 -13.43 -10.57 2.68
N ARG A 11 -13.19 -11.88 2.73
CA ARG A 11 -11.87 -12.50 2.44
C ARG A 11 -11.82 -13.33 1.16
N THR A 12 -12.97 -13.79 0.66
CA THR A 12 -13.02 -14.62 -0.55
C THR A 12 -12.89 -13.75 -1.80
N THR A 13 -12.02 -14.17 -2.72
CA THR A 13 -11.93 -13.58 -4.06
C THR A 13 -12.81 -14.33 -5.05
N MET A 14 -13.36 -13.61 -6.02
CA MET A 14 -14.10 -14.20 -7.12
C MET A 14 -13.17 -15.11 -7.95
N PRO A 15 -13.51 -16.40 -8.16
CA PRO A 15 -12.59 -17.33 -8.81
C PRO A 15 -12.62 -17.29 -10.35
N PHE A 16 -13.61 -16.62 -10.95
CA PHE A 16 -13.77 -16.58 -12.41
C PHE A 16 -14.53 -15.34 -12.89
N GLY A 17 -14.60 -15.20 -14.22
CA GLY A 17 -15.37 -14.14 -14.88
C GLY A 17 -14.68 -12.78 -14.88
N LYS A 18 -15.42 -11.73 -15.26
CA LYS A 18 -14.92 -10.35 -15.46
C LYS A 18 -14.20 -9.79 -14.24
N TYR A 19 -14.57 -10.21 -13.03
CA TYR A 19 -14.02 -9.71 -11.77
C TYR A 19 -13.21 -10.77 -11.02
N ALA A 20 -12.65 -11.77 -11.72
CA ALA A 20 -11.78 -12.77 -11.12
C ALA A 20 -10.63 -12.10 -10.33
N GLY A 21 -10.30 -12.64 -9.15
CA GLY A 21 -9.31 -12.09 -8.22
C GLY A 21 -9.81 -10.94 -7.34
N ARG A 22 -11.00 -10.38 -7.59
CA ARG A 22 -11.58 -9.32 -6.76
C ARG A 22 -12.32 -9.89 -5.54
N LEU A 23 -12.22 -9.26 -4.37
CA LEU A 23 -12.99 -9.67 -3.19
C LEU A 23 -14.50 -9.62 -3.45
N LEU A 24 -15.24 -10.58 -2.90
CA LEU A 24 -16.69 -10.69 -3.11
C LEU A 24 -17.45 -9.45 -2.60
N ILE A 25 -16.99 -8.84 -1.51
CA ILE A 25 -17.54 -7.57 -0.99
C ILE A 25 -17.35 -6.39 -1.94
N ASP A 26 -16.29 -6.41 -2.76
CA ASP A 26 -15.94 -5.34 -3.69
C ASP A 26 -16.52 -5.58 -5.11
N LEU A 27 -17.30 -6.65 -5.30
CA LEU A 27 -18.00 -6.89 -6.56
C LEU A 27 -19.03 -5.79 -6.82
N PRO A 28 -19.16 -5.30 -8.07
CA PRO A 28 -20.18 -4.33 -8.41
C PRO A 28 -21.59 -4.91 -8.28
N GLU A 29 -22.52 -4.14 -7.73
CA GLU A 29 -23.93 -4.55 -7.61
C GLU A 29 -24.55 -5.00 -8.95
N PRO A 30 -24.32 -4.31 -10.10
CA PRO A 30 -24.84 -4.79 -11.39
C PRO A 30 -24.36 -6.18 -11.78
N TYR A 31 -23.16 -6.57 -11.34
CA TYR A 31 -22.61 -7.89 -11.59
C TYR A 31 -23.31 -8.97 -10.76
N LEU A 32 -23.64 -8.65 -9.52
CA LEU A 32 -24.38 -9.55 -8.63
C LEU A 32 -25.84 -9.69 -9.06
N LEU A 33 -26.48 -8.60 -9.50
CA LEU A 33 -27.83 -8.62 -10.10
C LEU A 33 -27.89 -9.48 -11.36
N TRP A 34 -26.82 -9.49 -12.16
CA TRP A 34 -26.74 -10.40 -13.31
C TRP A 34 -26.76 -11.87 -12.89
N PHE A 35 -26.06 -12.23 -11.79
CA PHE A 35 -26.13 -13.58 -11.23
C PHE A 35 -27.46 -13.90 -10.57
N GLU A 36 -28.14 -12.94 -9.94
CA GLU A 36 -29.48 -13.16 -9.39
C GLU A 36 -30.48 -13.60 -10.48
N LYS A 37 -30.39 -12.99 -11.68
CA LYS A 37 -31.24 -13.37 -12.82
C LYS A 37 -30.84 -14.68 -13.48
N LYS A 38 -29.53 -14.96 -13.55
CA LYS A 38 -28.99 -16.16 -14.21
C LYS A 38 -29.00 -17.40 -13.31
N GLY A 39 -28.98 -17.20 -12.00
CA GLY A 39 -28.67 -18.20 -10.99
C GLY A 39 -27.24 -18.03 -10.46
N PHE A 40 -27.11 -17.92 -9.13
CA PHE A 40 -25.82 -17.94 -8.46
C PHE A 40 -25.15 -19.33 -8.59
N PRO A 41 -23.80 -19.41 -8.54
CA PRO A 41 -23.10 -20.70 -8.51
C PRO A 41 -23.56 -21.57 -7.34
N ASN A 42 -23.58 -22.89 -7.51
CA ASN A 42 -23.92 -23.78 -6.40
C ASN A 42 -22.89 -23.73 -5.27
N GLY A 43 -23.33 -24.03 -4.05
CA GLY A 43 -22.47 -24.14 -2.87
C GLY A 43 -22.13 -22.79 -2.22
N LYS A 44 -21.07 -22.78 -1.40
CA LYS A 44 -20.72 -21.64 -0.53
C LYS A 44 -20.48 -20.34 -1.29
N LEU A 45 -19.88 -20.41 -2.48
CA LEU A 45 -19.62 -19.23 -3.30
C LEU A 45 -20.90 -18.48 -3.68
N GLY A 46 -21.93 -19.19 -4.14
CA GLY A 46 -23.20 -18.55 -4.50
C GLY A 46 -23.90 -17.92 -3.31
N GLY A 47 -23.89 -18.60 -2.16
CA GLY A 47 -24.41 -18.04 -0.91
C GLY A 47 -23.72 -16.73 -0.51
N LEU A 48 -22.39 -16.67 -0.62
CA LEU A 48 -21.63 -15.44 -0.34
C LEU A 48 -21.92 -14.34 -1.37
N MET A 49 -22.07 -14.68 -2.65
CA MET A 49 -22.42 -13.70 -3.67
C MET A 49 -23.83 -13.12 -3.47
N GLN A 50 -24.79 -13.96 -3.07
CA GLN A 50 -26.14 -13.51 -2.71
C GLN A 50 -26.11 -12.61 -1.47
N LEU A 51 -25.38 -13.00 -0.43
CA LEU A 51 -25.18 -12.18 0.76
C LEU A 51 -24.55 -10.81 0.42
N SER A 52 -23.55 -10.78 -0.48
CA SER A 52 -22.95 -9.53 -0.97
C SER A 52 -23.98 -8.59 -1.61
N LEU A 53 -24.92 -9.15 -2.39
CA LEU A 53 -26.00 -8.39 -3.02
C LEU A 53 -26.96 -7.81 -1.98
N ASP A 54 -27.38 -8.62 -1.01
CA ASP A 54 -28.31 -8.19 0.03
C ASP A 54 -27.72 -7.07 0.90
N ILE A 55 -26.44 -7.17 1.26
CA ILE A 55 -25.73 -6.12 1.99
C ILE A 55 -25.70 -4.80 1.20
N LYS A 56 -25.46 -4.88 -0.13
CA LYS A 56 -25.41 -3.69 -1.00
C LYS A 56 -26.78 -3.03 -1.12
N ARG A 57 -27.84 -3.82 -1.35
CA ARG A 57 -29.22 -3.34 -1.41
C ARG A 57 -29.65 -2.60 -0.15
N ASN A 58 -29.19 -3.07 1.00
CA ASN A 58 -29.50 -2.46 2.30
C ASN A 58 -28.53 -1.33 2.70
N GLY A 59 -27.55 -0.97 1.85
CA GLY A 59 -26.58 0.08 2.15
C GLY A 59 -25.60 -0.26 3.28
N LEU A 60 -25.49 -1.53 3.67
CA LEU A 60 -24.70 -1.97 4.84
C LEU A 60 -23.23 -2.25 4.52
N THR A 61 -22.78 -1.96 3.29
CA THR A 61 -21.39 -2.19 2.84
C THR A 61 -20.36 -1.56 3.80
N GLY A 62 -20.67 -0.39 4.37
CA GLY A 62 -19.79 0.30 5.32
C GLY A 62 -19.49 -0.50 6.59
N LEU A 63 -20.45 -1.32 7.07
CA LEU A 63 -20.29 -2.11 8.30
C LEU A 63 -19.28 -3.26 8.15
N LEU A 64 -18.98 -3.63 6.91
CA LEU A 64 -18.06 -4.73 6.62
C LEU A 64 -16.67 -4.25 6.20
N GLN A 65 -16.48 -2.93 6.02
CA GLN A 65 -15.15 -2.34 5.80
C GLN A 65 -14.19 -2.68 6.95
N PRO A 66 -14.61 -2.63 8.24
CA PRO A 66 -13.76 -3.12 9.32
C PRO A 66 -13.39 -4.58 9.14
N LEU A 67 -14.30 -5.46 8.68
CA LEU A 67 -14.02 -6.90 8.51
C LEU A 67 -13.07 -7.22 7.35
N LYS A 68 -12.87 -6.31 6.40
CA LYS A 68 -11.75 -6.39 5.45
C LYS A 68 -10.41 -6.30 6.18
N ASN A 69 -10.40 -5.66 7.35
CA ASN A 69 -9.20 -5.31 8.12
C ASN A 69 -9.20 -5.87 9.57
N THR A 70 -10.27 -6.53 10.04
CA THR A 70 -10.44 -6.98 11.44
C THR A 70 -10.13 -8.47 11.56
N GLN A 71 -9.18 -8.75 12.45
CA GLN A 71 -8.46 -9.99 12.62
C GLN A 71 -9.17 -10.91 13.62
N ASP A 72 -9.84 -11.95 13.13
CA ASP A 72 -9.89 -13.24 13.84
C ASP A 72 -8.98 -14.23 13.11
N GLY A 73 -8.14 -14.91 13.91
CA GLY A 73 -6.88 -15.54 13.56
C GLY A 73 -6.96 -16.60 12.45
N THR A 74 -5.80 -16.81 11.79
CA THR A 74 -5.51 -17.73 10.67
C THR A 74 -5.63 -17.21 9.23
N ALA A 75 -5.44 -15.89 9.01
CA ALA A 75 -5.05 -15.36 7.70
C ALA A 75 -4.25 -14.04 7.84
N ARG A 76 -2.96 -14.16 8.14
CA ARG A 76 -1.96 -13.12 7.83
C ARG A 76 -1.91 -12.94 6.30
N ALA A 77 -2.71 -12.04 5.77
CA ALA A 77 -2.38 -11.37 4.51
C ALA A 77 -1.63 -10.07 4.82
N MET A 78 -0.35 -10.25 5.16
CA MET A 78 0.78 -9.42 4.68
C MET A 78 0.75 -7.89 4.91
N VAL A 79 0.63 -7.41 6.15
CA VAL A 79 1.44 -6.24 6.53
C VAL A 79 2.73 -6.76 7.13
N MET A 80 3.82 -6.46 6.44
CA MET A 80 5.16 -6.85 6.83
C MET A 80 5.60 -6.00 8.02
N THR A 81 6.20 -6.61 9.04
CA THR A 81 6.83 -5.84 10.12
C THR A 81 8.03 -5.06 9.57
N PRO A 82 8.47 -3.97 10.21
CA PRO A 82 9.65 -3.25 9.76
C PRO A 82 10.89 -4.15 9.63
N LYS A 83 11.07 -5.08 10.58
CA LYS A 83 12.17 -6.05 10.54
C LYS A 83 12.10 -6.98 9.33
N GLU A 84 10.93 -7.51 9.02
CA GLU A 84 10.74 -8.35 7.82
C GLU A 84 10.98 -7.55 6.54
N PHE A 85 10.59 -6.27 6.51
CA PHE A 85 10.84 -5.38 5.37
C PHE A 85 12.32 -5.11 5.17
N LEU A 86 13.05 -4.77 6.23
CA LEU A 86 14.49 -4.59 6.18
C LEU A 86 15.21 -5.87 5.75
N THR A 87 14.75 -7.03 6.23
CA THR A 87 15.27 -8.34 5.82
C THR A 87 15.04 -8.58 4.32
N MET A 88 13.86 -8.26 3.79
CA MET A 88 13.59 -8.35 2.35
C MET A 88 14.46 -7.38 1.55
N LEU A 89 14.62 -6.15 2.03
CA LEU A 89 15.45 -5.13 1.38
C LEU A 89 16.93 -5.55 1.28
N ASP A 90 17.46 -6.20 2.32
CA ASP A 90 18.85 -6.65 2.35
C ASP A 90 19.10 -7.88 1.46
N ASN A 91 18.12 -8.77 1.33
CA ASN A 91 18.30 -10.04 0.63
C ASN A 91 17.78 -10.04 -0.81
N THR A 92 16.70 -9.31 -1.10
CA THR A 92 16.01 -9.28 -2.40
C THR A 92 15.48 -7.87 -2.73
N PRO A 93 16.37 -6.86 -2.86
CA PRO A 93 15.98 -5.46 -3.10
C PRO A 93 15.13 -5.24 -4.36
N GLU A 94 15.24 -6.11 -5.36
CA GLU A 94 14.42 -6.11 -6.58
C GLU A 94 12.95 -6.48 -6.35
N ALA A 95 12.66 -7.23 -5.28
CA ALA A 95 11.30 -7.61 -4.89
C ALA A 95 10.59 -6.52 -4.08
N VAL A 96 11.33 -5.53 -3.56
CA VAL A 96 10.78 -4.44 -2.75
C VAL A 96 9.81 -3.58 -3.57
N SER A 97 8.59 -3.38 -3.06
CA SER A 97 7.62 -2.47 -3.66
C SER A 97 7.39 -1.25 -2.79
N PHE A 98 7.16 -0.10 -3.43
CA PHE A 98 6.86 1.15 -2.77
C PHE A 98 5.59 1.05 -1.91
N ASP A 99 4.52 0.48 -2.46
CA ASP A 99 3.25 0.31 -1.75
C ASP A 99 3.40 -0.53 -0.48
N GLN A 100 4.26 -1.55 -0.51
CA GLN A 100 4.52 -2.38 0.67
C GLN A 100 5.28 -1.62 1.75
N LEU A 101 6.23 -0.75 1.37
CA LEU A 101 6.87 0.14 2.31
C LEU A 101 5.85 1.11 2.94
N ILE A 102 5.02 1.78 2.13
CA ILE A 102 4.03 2.74 2.64
C ILE A 102 3.06 2.04 3.60
N LYS A 103 2.55 0.86 3.25
CA LYS A 103 1.71 0.06 4.16
C LYS A 103 2.43 -0.32 5.45
N THR A 104 3.70 -0.67 5.37
CA THR A 104 4.54 -0.98 6.54
C THR A 104 4.68 0.25 7.43
N ILE A 105 4.93 1.43 6.85
CA ILE A 105 5.05 2.69 7.58
C ILE A 105 3.73 3.04 8.27
N ASP A 106 2.64 3.05 7.51
CA ASP A 106 1.32 3.45 7.99
C ASP A 106 0.79 2.54 9.11
N SER A 107 1.24 1.28 9.16
CA SER A 107 0.80 0.31 10.17
C SER A 107 1.67 0.30 11.43
N HIS A 108 2.93 0.75 11.35
CA HIS A 108 3.93 0.54 12.41
C HIS A 108 4.55 1.83 12.94
N TYR A 109 4.26 2.98 12.34
CA TYR A 109 4.76 4.27 12.78
C TYR A 109 3.64 5.29 12.88
N ARG A 110 3.81 6.23 13.79
CA ARG A 110 3.04 7.47 13.80
C ARG A 110 3.71 8.46 12.84
N TYR A 111 3.03 8.76 11.74
CA TYR A 111 3.44 9.78 10.79
C TYR A 111 2.93 11.16 11.19
N THR A 112 3.82 12.15 11.18
CA THR A 112 3.49 13.57 11.32
C THR A 112 3.90 14.27 10.03
N PRO A 113 2.97 14.89 9.28
CA PRO A 113 3.31 15.66 8.10
C PRO A 113 4.30 16.78 8.42
N GLY A 114 5.35 16.91 7.61
CA GLY A 114 6.39 17.92 7.76
C GLY A 114 7.09 18.19 6.44
N GLN A 115 7.85 19.27 6.38
CA GLN A 115 8.62 19.64 5.19
C GLN A 115 9.89 18.79 5.11
N PHE A 116 10.30 18.48 3.88
CA PHE A 116 11.66 18.00 3.64
C PHE A 116 12.25 18.60 2.38
N SER A 117 13.55 18.84 2.40
CA SER A 117 14.29 19.20 1.19
C SER A 117 15.17 18.06 0.71
N ASN A 118 15.47 18.07 -0.58
CA ASN A 118 16.34 17.12 -1.25
C ASN A 118 17.26 17.87 -2.23
N GLY A 119 18.55 17.52 -2.26
CA GLY A 119 19.55 18.16 -3.12
C GLY A 119 20.25 19.35 -2.48
N LEU A 120 21.22 19.91 -3.22
CA LEU A 120 22.13 20.95 -2.75
C LEU A 120 22.18 22.13 -3.73
N GLY A 121 22.52 23.32 -3.22
CA GLY A 121 22.67 24.54 -4.02
C GLY A 121 21.41 24.87 -4.83
N ASP A 122 21.61 25.29 -6.08
CA ASP A 122 20.54 25.69 -6.99
C ASP A 122 19.63 24.54 -7.43
N GLU A 123 20.02 23.29 -7.17
CA GLU A 123 19.23 22.09 -7.49
C GLU A 123 18.45 21.55 -6.27
N ARG A 124 18.49 22.26 -5.13
CA ARG A 124 17.71 21.93 -3.94
C ARG A 124 16.22 22.06 -4.24
N ILE A 125 15.47 20.99 -3.99
CA ILE A 125 14.02 20.97 -4.03
C ILE A 125 13.47 20.97 -2.60
N VAL A 126 12.48 21.81 -2.35
CA VAL A 126 11.74 21.85 -1.08
C VAL A 126 10.37 21.23 -1.32
N ASN A 127 10.02 20.24 -0.50
CA ASN A 127 8.71 19.60 -0.50
C ASN A 127 7.98 20.08 0.74
N GLU A 128 7.00 20.96 0.55
CA GLU A 128 6.15 21.47 1.62
C GLU A 128 5.37 20.34 2.32
N SER A 129 4.95 20.60 3.56
CA SER A 129 4.11 19.66 4.30
C SER A 129 2.85 19.29 3.50
N GLY A 130 2.55 17.99 3.40
CA GLY A 130 1.47 17.45 2.59
C GLY A 130 1.79 17.27 1.09
N VAL A 131 2.98 17.67 0.63
CA VAL A 131 3.44 17.46 -0.75
C VAL A 131 4.41 16.28 -0.80
N ASN A 132 4.22 15.38 -1.78
CA ASN A 132 5.07 14.19 -1.97
C ASN A 132 5.20 13.33 -0.70
N GLU A 133 4.10 13.17 0.06
CA GLU A 133 4.08 12.50 1.36
C GLU A 133 4.68 11.08 1.32
N GLY A 134 4.49 10.36 0.22
CA GLY A 134 5.11 9.05 0.02
C GLY A 134 6.64 9.09 0.03
N SER A 135 7.25 10.11 -0.59
CA SER A 135 8.71 10.33 -0.51
C SER A 135 9.13 10.79 0.89
N CYS A 136 8.35 11.67 1.53
CA CYS A 136 8.62 12.12 2.90
C CYS A 136 8.66 10.94 3.88
N LYS A 137 7.63 10.08 3.86
CA LYS A 137 7.57 8.84 4.65
C LYS A 137 8.74 7.91 4.37
N LEU A 138 9.05 7.66 3.08
CA LEU A 138 10.16 6.78 2.69
C LEU A 138 11.50 7.30 3.21
N PHE A 139 11.83 8.58 2.98
CA PHE A 139 13.09 9.15 3.46
C PHE A 139 13.16 9.19 4.98
N ALA A 140 12.04 9.44 5.66
CA ALA A 140 12.00 9.39 7.12
C ALA A 140 12.25 7.98 7.65
N PHE A 141 11.61 6.97 7.05
CA PHE A 141 11.82 5.56 7.40
C PHE A 141 13.27 5.15 7.15
N ALA A 142 13.79 5.50 5.97
CA ALA A 142 15.14 5.17 5.59
C ALA A 142 16.19 5.83 6.52
N ARG A 143 15.92 7.06 6.99
CA ARG A 143 16.76 7.75 7.98
C ARG A 143 16.71 7.09 9.35
N LEU A 144 15.50 6.77 9.81
CA LEU A 144 15.30 6.11 11.10
C LEU A 144 16.04 4.77 11.17
N HIS A 145 15.98 3.99 10.08
CA HIS A 145 16.64 2.67 9.96
C HIS A 145 18.06 2.73 9.40
N LYS A 146 18.62 3.93 9.21
CA LYS A 146 19.99 4.16 8.72
C LYS A 146 20.30 3.44 7.40
N LEU A 147 19.32 3.38 6.50
CA LEU A 147 19.49 2.79 5.18
C LEU A 147 20.53 3.58 4.37
N ASN A 148 21.38 2.87 3.63
CA ASN A 148 22.29 3.51 2.70
C ASN A 148 21.56 4.02 1.44
N LYS A 149 22.28 4.73 0.57
CA LYS A 149 21.73 5.32 -0.66
C LYS A 149 21.07 4.27 -1.57
N ALA A 150 21.71 3.11 -1.77
CA ALA A 150 21.21 2.07 -2.65
C ALA A 150 19.94 1.41 -2.09
N GLN A 151 19.92 1.08 -0.80
CA GLN A 151 18.75 0.57 -0.09
C GLN A 151 17.57 1.55 -0.17
N THR A 152 17.84 2.84 0.08
CA THR A 152 16.81 3.89 0.01
C THR A 152 16.24 4.04 -1.40
N LEU A 153 17.07 3.97 -2.44
CA LEU A 153 16.60 3.97 -3.83
C LEU A 153 15.76 2.72 -4.16
N ALA A 154 16.18 1.54 -3.68
CA ALA A 154 15.42 0.30 -3.88
C ALA A 154 14.02 0.35 -3.25
N CYS A 155 13.84 1.08 -2.15
CA CYS A 155 12.54 1.31 -1.52
C CYS A 155 11.52 2.02 -2.42
N PHE A 156 11.95 2.79 -3.43
CA PHE A 156 11.03 3.38 -4.41
C PHE A 156 10.45 2.36 -5.40
N GLY A 157 10.91 1.10 -5.37
CA GLY A 157 10.34 0.03 -6.16
C GLY A 157 10.43 0.30 -7.66
N ARG A 158 9.30 0.10 -8.36
CA ARG A 158 9.18 0.31 -9.82
C ARG A 158 9.43 1.77 -10.23
N TYR A 159 9.10 2.75 -9.41
CA TYR A 159 9.38 4.16 -9.73
C TYR A 159 10.87 4.41 -9.92
N TYR A 160 11.72 3.77 -9.12
CA TYR A 160 13.16 3.84 -9.33
C TYR A 160 13.60 2.91 -10.47
N ARG A 161 13.24 1.62 -10.41
CA ARG A 161 13.80 0.60 -11.30
C ARG A 161 13.32 0.66 -12.75
N GLU A 162 12.09 1.06 -12.98
CA GLU A 162 11.46 1.09 -14.30
C GLU A 162 11.36 2.55 -14.79
N ASP A 163 10.69 3.43 -14.06
CA ASP A 163 10.41 4.77 -14.54
C ASP A 163 11.69 5.62 -14.63
N VAL A 164 12.51 5.66 -13.57
CA VAL A 164 13.71 6.51 -13.52
C VAL A 164 14.89 5.90 -14.27
N LEU A 165 15.25 4.63 -13.99
CA LEU A 165 16.38 3.98 -14.66
C LEU A 165 16.09 3.68 -16.14
N GLY A 166 14.85 3.38 -16.50
CA GLY A 166 14.45 3.15 -17.89
C GLY A 166 14.40 4.41 -18.74
N HIS A 167 14.25 5.58 -18.12
CA HIS A 167 14.11 6.87 -18.81
C HIS A 167 15.07 7.91 -18.21
N PRO A 168 16.39 7.81 -18.46
CA PRO A 168 17.40 8.64 -17.78
C PRO A 168 17.30 10.13 -18.11
N HIS A 169 16.66 10.51 -19.22
CA HIS A 169 16.54 11.90 -19.68
C HIS A 169 15.22 12.57 -19.29
N ASP A 170 14.28 11.84 -18.68
CA ASP A 170 13.01 12.40 -18.22
C ASP A 170 13.18 13.25 -16.96
N ASP A 171 12.22 14.14 -16.70
CA ASP A 171 12.15 15.01 -15.53
C ASP A 171 11.16 14.50 -14.45
N ASN A 172 10.53 13.33 -14.69
CA ASN A 172 9.64 12.68 -13.74
C ASN A 172 10.36 12.31 -12.43
N HIS A 173 9.60 12.08 -11.35
CA HIS A 173 10.13 11.59 -10.08
C HIS A 173 11.32 12.41 -9.52
N ARG A 174 11.21 13.75 -9.53
CA ARG A 174 12.29 14.66 -9.13
C ARG A 174 12.99 14.28 -7.83
N ASN A 175 12.26 13.84 -6.80
CA ASN A 175 12.87 13.38 -5.54
C ASN A 175 13.81 12.18 -5.72
N ILE A 176 13.45 11.20 -6.53
CA ILE A 176 14.30 10.02 -6.78
C ILE A 176 15.57 10.47 -7.51
N ARG A 177 15.43 11.26 -8.58
CA ARG A 177 16.55 11.75 -9.39
C ARG A 177 17.51 12.63 -8.59
N THR A 178 16.97 13.57 -7.81
CA THR A 178 17.79 14.42 -6.93
C THR A 178 18.51 13.58 -5.87
N PHE A 179 17.85 12.58 -5.29
CA PHE A 179 18.50 11.68 -4.32
C PHE A 179 19.55 10.77 -4.97
N MET A 180 19.37 10.34 -6.23
CA MET A 180 20.41 9.64 -6.99
C MET A 180 21.66 10.50 -7.16
N LYS A 181 21.52 11.82 -7.30
CA LYS A 181 22.66 12.73 -7.44
C LYS A 181 23.33 13.02 -6.10
N TYR A 182 22.57 13.50 -5.12
CA TYR A 182 23.12 14.05 -3.87
C TYR A 182 23.09 13.09 -2.68
N GLY A 183 22.31 12.01 -2.76
CA GLY A 183 22.15 11.07 -1.65
C GLY A 183 21.69 11.74 -0.36
N TRP A 184 22.16 11.20 0.76
CA TRP A 184 21.75 11.68 2.09
C TRP A 184 22.22 13.09 2.43
N ASP A 185 23.32 13.56 1.81
CA ASP A 185 23.84 14.92 2.01
C ASP A 185 22.83 15.98 1.59
N GLY A 186 21.94 15.66 0.65
CA GLY A 186 20.88 16.56 0.19
C GLY A 186 19.58 16.50 0.99
N ILE A 187 19.39 15.54 1.90
CA ILE A 187 18.09 15.37 2.59
C ILE A 187 18.09 16.07 3.95
N GLU A 188 17.17 17.00 4.14
CA GLU A 188 16.95 17.71 5.40
C GLU A 188 15.44 17.67 5.74
N PHE A 189 15.12 17.43 7.02
CA PHE A 189 13.76 17.51 7.56
C PHE A 189 13.68 18.71 8.50
N ASP A 190 12.56 19.43 8.47
CA ASP A 190 12.31 20.54 9.40
C ASP A 190 11.84 20.07 10.79
N SER A 191 11.47 18.79 10.90
CA SER A 191 10.79 18.22 12.06
C SER A 191 10.98 16.69 12.14
N ILE A 192 10.45 16.07 13.19
CA ILE A 192 10.41 14.62 13.33
C ILE A 192 9.19 14.08 12.57
N ILE A 193 9.45 13.36 11.46
CA ILE A 193 8.40 12.86 10.57
C ILE A 193 7.78 11.54 11.04
N LEU A 194 8.61 10.61 11.57
CA LEU A 194 8.17 9.28 12.01
C LEU A 194 8.60 9.02 13.45
N ASN A 195 7.68 8.46 14.24
CA ASN A 195 7.94 7.88 15.55
C ASN A 195 7.43 6.44 15.58
N GLU A 196 8.16 5.54 16.24
CA GLU A 196 7.64 4.19 16.54
C GLU A 196 6.43 4.31 17.47
N TYR A 197 5.44 3.41 17.31
CA TYR A 197 4.39 3.28 18.32
C TYR A 197 5.04 2.70 19.60
N VAL A 198 5.11 3.50 20.66
CA VAL A 198 5.50 3.07 22.02
C VAL A 198 4.39 2.21 22.61
#